data_AF-A0A7R8VGA5-F1
#
_entry.id   AF-A0A7R8VGA5-F1
#
_cell.length_a   1.000
_cell.length_b   1.000
_cell.length_c   1.000
_cell.angle_alpha   90.00
_cell.angle_beta   90.00
_cell.angle_gamma   90.00
#
_symmetry.space_group_name_H-M   'P 1'
#
loop_
_entity.id
_entity.type
_entity.pdbx_description
1 polymer ?
#
loop_
_entity_poly.entity_id
_entity_poly.type
_entity_poly.pdbx_seq_one_letter_code
_entity_poly.pdbx_strand_id
1 'polypeptide(L)'
;MQHSAMTMDVKAETQKNTSPQDCAGCGKKITDRYLLKALDLFWHEDCLKCGCCDCRLGEVGSTLYTKADLILCRRDYLRLFGNTGHCAACSKVIPAFEMVMRARNNVYHLECFACQQCNHR
;
A
#
# COMPACT_ATOMS: atom_id res chain seq x y z
N MET A 1 -16.82 -0.75 -14.86
CA MET A 1 -15.93 0.43 -14.85
C MET A 1 -14.84 0.19 -13.82
N GLN A 2 -13.73 -0.43 -14.22
CA GLN A 2 -12.59 -0.69 -13.32
C GLN A 2 -11.80 0.62 -13.22
N HIS A 3 -12.00 1.38 -12.15
CA HIS A 3 -11.07 2.44 -11.80
C HIS A 3 -9.82 1.73 -11.26
N SER A 4 -8.94 1.33 -12.18
CA SER A 4 -7.65 0.70 -11.88
C SER A 4 -6.84 1.64 -11.00
N ALA A 5 -6.44 1.18 -9.82
CA ALA A 5 -5.48 1.93 -9.03
C ALA A 5 -4.15 1.99 -9.77
N MET A 6 -3.57 3.18 -9.84
CA MET A 6 -2.22 3.34 -10.33
C MET A 6 -1.27 2.98 -9.19
N THR A 7 -0.65 1.81 -9.33
CA THR A 7 0.50 1.44 -8.50
C THR A 7 1.67 2.27 -9.02
N MET A 8 2.29 3.04 -8.14
CA MET A 8 3.39 3.94 -8.51
C MET A 8 4.62 3.60 -7.67
N ASP A 9 5.79 3.62 -8.30
CA ASP A 9 7.06 3.42 -7.61
C ASP A 9 7.53 4.69 -6.92
N VAL A 10 8.08 4.54 -5.72
CA VAL A 10 8.76 5.59 -4.96
C VAL A 10 10.26 5.41 -5.16
N LYS A 11 10.93 6.44 -5.70
CA LYS A 11 12.38 6.44 -5.88
C LYS A 11 13.04 7.42 -4.91
N ALA A 12 14.03 6.95 -4.17
CA ALA A 12 14.91 7.80 -3.38
C ALA A 12 16.06 8.30 -4.26
N GLU A 13 16.25 9.61 -4.30
CA GLU A 13 17.30 10.27 -5.07
C GLU A 13 18.14 11.16 -4.16
N THR A 14 19.46 11.18 -4.38
CA THR A 14 20.35 12.12 -3.70
C THR A 14 20.23 13.49 -4.37
N GLN A 15 20.00 14.52 -3.58
CA GLN A 15 19.96 15.89 -4.07
C GLN A 15 21.35 16.30 -4.57
N LYS A 16 21.54 16.30 -5.89
CA LYS A 16 22.72 16.90 -6.54
C LYS A 16 22.48 18.41 -6.57
N ASN A 17 23.56 19.20 -6.47
CA ASN A 17 23.58 20.67 -6.31
C ASN A 17 22.87 21.52 -7.39
N THR A 18 22.05 20.88 -8.23
CA THR A 18 21.08 21.48 -9.14
C THR A 18 19.87 21.97 -8.35
N SER A 19 19.39 23.18 -8.68
CA SER A 19 18.23 23.89 -8.11
C SER A 19 17.34 23.11 -7.10
N PRO A 20 17.13 23.64 -5.88
CA PRO A 20 16.28 23.00 -4.89
C PRO A 20 14.84 22.83 -5.41
N GLN A 21 14.36 21.58 -5.32
CA GLN A 21 13.02 21.17 -5.77
C GLN A 21 11.96 21.54 -4.75
N ASP A 22 10.74 21.82 -5.19
CA ASP A 22 9.62 22.09 -4.28
C ASP A 22 8.94 20.79 -3.86
N CYS A 23 8.67 20.66 -2.56
CA CYS A 23 7.93 19.52 -2.02
C CYS A 23 6.43 19.68 -2.32
N ALA A 24 5.83 18.69 -2.98
CA ALA A 24 4.40 18.69 -3.27
C ALA A 24 3.50 18.60 -2.02
N GLY A 25 4.01 18.08 -0.90
CA GLY A 25 3.24 17.93 0.33
C GLY A 25 3.18 19.20 1.20
N CYS A 26 4.27 19.97 1.28
CA CYS A 26 4.35 21.15 2.14
C CYS A 26 4.60 22.47 1.40
N GLY A 27 4.87 22.43 0.10
CA GLY A 27 5.15 23.60 -0.75
C GLY A 27 6.52 24.25 -0.52
N LYS A 28 7.35 23.72 0.39
CA LYS A 28 8.68 24.26 0.70
C LYS A 28 9.75 23.63 -0.18
N LYS A 29 10.85 24.36 -0.38
CA LYS A 29 12.06 23.86 -1.02
C LYS A 29 12.64 22.70 -0.21
N ILE A 30 12.92 21.60 -0.89
CA ILE A 30 13.65 20.46 -0.34
C ILE A 30 15.11 20.84 -0.31
N THR A 31 15.70 20.87 0.88
CA THR A 31 17.13 21.12 1.12
C THR A 31 17.84 19.90 1.69
N ASP A 32 17.10 18.81 1.88
CA ASP A 32 17.59 17.56 2.44
C ASP A 32 18.52 16.84 1.47
N ARG A 33 19.48 16.09 2.02
CA ARG A 33 20.42 15.28 1.22
C ARG A 33 19.70 14.27 0.32
N TYR A 34 18.56 13.75 0.77
CA TYR A 34 17.76 12.76 0.09
C TYR A 34 16.36 13.30 -0.14
N LEU A 35 15.79 12.97 -1.28
CA LEU A 35 14.43 13.34 -1.65
C LEU A 35 13.73 12.15 -2.32
N LEU A 36 12.41 12.12 -2.21
CA LEU A 36 11.60 11.09 -2.82
C LEU A 36 10.95 11.63 -4.09
N LYS A 37 10.99 10.85 -5.16
CA LYS A 37 10.24 11.10 -6.39
C LYS A 37 9.09 10.10 -6.51
N ALA A 38 7.87 10.62 -6.61
CA ALA A 38 6.65 9.84 -6.82
C ALA A 38 5.56 10.72 -7.46
N LEU A 39 4.71 10.14 -8.29
CA LEU A 39 3.66 10.86 -9.04
C LEU A 39 4.23 12.01 -9.90
N ASP A 40 5.42 11.82 -10.46
CA ASP A 40 6.20 12.85 -11.17
C ASP A 40 6.48 14.13 -10.36
N LEU A 41 6.32 14.05 -9.03
CA LEU A 41 6.54 15.12 -8.07
C LEU A 41 7.65 14.76 -7.08
N PHE A 42 8.16 15.77 -6.39
CA PHE A 42 9.21 15.63 -5.37
C PHE A 42 8.65 15.83 -3.96
N TRP A 43 9.19 15.06 -3.02
CA TRP A 43 8.70 15.00 -1.66
C TRP A 43 9.85 14.90 -0.66
N HIS A 44 9.68 15.54 0.50
CA HIS A 44 10.44 15.15 1.68
C HIS A 44 10.04 13.74 2.14
N GLU A 45 10.96 13.04 2.80
CA GLU A 45 10.69 11.73 3.42
C GLU A 45 9.52 11.82 4.42
N ASP A 46 9.42 12.93 5.15
CA ASP A 46 8.34 13.19 6.10
C ASP A 46 7.05 13.72 5.47
N CYS A 47 7.06 14.11 4.20
CA CYS A 47 5.86 14.63 3.54
C CYS A 47 5.13 13.57 2.70
N LEU A 48 5.83 12.55 2.22
CA LEU A 48 5.20 11.46 1.46
C LEU A 48 4.63 10.41 2.42
N LYS A 49 3.38 10.63 2.85
CA LYS A 49 2.68 9.81 3.85
C LYS A 49 1.37 9.25 3.31
N CYS A 50 0.92 8.14 3.90
CA CYS A 50 -0.41 7.60 3.64
C CYS A 50 -1.48 8.54 4.22
N GLY A 51 -2.47 8.94 3.42
CA GLY A 51 -3.59 9.76 3.88
C GLY A 51 -4.56 9.07 4.85
N CYS A 52 -4.30 7.81 5.23
CA CYS A 52 -5.09 7.07 6.23
C CYS A 52 -4.31 6.67 7.48
N CYS A 53 -3.02 6.33 7.37
CA CYS A 53 -2.20 5.93 8.53
C CYS A 53 -1.08 6.89 8.92
N ASP A 54 -0.82 7.95 8.15
CA ASP A 54 0.30 8.88 8.30
C ASP A 54 1.71 8.23 8.29
N CYS A 55 1.74 6.93 8.06
CA CYS A 55 2.93 6.12 7.84
C CYS A 55 3.71 6.63 6.62
N ARG A 56 5.04 6.74 6.77
CA ARG A 56 5.94 7.22 5.71
C ARG A 56 6.04 6.20 4.60
N LEU A 57 5.60 6.57 3.40
CA LEU A 57 5.51 5.63 2.28
C LEU A 57 6.89 5.24 1.76
N GLY A 58 7.89 6.13 1.84
CA GLY A 58 9.27 5.79 1.47
C GLY A 58 9.94 4.73 2.37
N GLU A 59 9.49 4.57 3.61
CA GLU A 59 10.03 3.57 4.56
C GLU A 59 9.28 2.22 4.46
N VAL A 60 7.95 2.26 4.27
CA VAL A 60 7.08 1.07 4.33
C VAL A 60 7.16 0.22 3.06
N GLY A 61 7.60 0.80 1.92
CA GLY A 61 7.88 0.04 0.71
C GLY A 61 8.19 0.93 -0.49
N SER A 62 8.56 0.32 -1.62
CA SER A 62 8.88 1.06 -2.85
C SER A 62 7.67 1.39 -3.71
N THR A 63 6.44 1.10 -3.25
CA THR A 63 5.20 1.34 -4.01
C THR A 63 4.15 2.05 -3.19
N LEU A 64 3.45 2.98 -3.82
CA LEU A 64 2.26 3.64 -3.29
C LEU A 64 1.06 3.44 -4.22
N TYR A 65 -0.13 3.67 -3.68
CA TYR A 65 -1.38 3.55 -4.41
C TYR A 65 -2.09 4.90 -4.43
N THR A 66 -2.62 5.29 -5.58
CA THR A 66 -3.48 6.46 -5.70
C THR A 66 -4.90 6.07 -6.08
N LYS A 67 -5.88 6.57 -5.33
CA LYS A 67 -7.31 6.40 -5.62
C LYS A 67 -8.12 7.47 -4.89
N ALA A 68 -9.11 8.06 -5.58
CA ALA A 68 -9.97 9.11 -5.03
C ALA A 68 -9.17 10.27 -4.41
N ASP A 69 -8.15 10.75 -5.12
CA ASP A 69 -7.24 11.83 -4.70
C ASP A 69 -6.46 11.58 -3.39
N LEU A 70 -6.44 10.34 -2.91
CA LEU A 70 -5.64 9.91 -1.77
C LEU A 70 -4.40 9.13 -2.20
N ILE A 71 -3.28 9.42 -1.54
CA ILE A 71 -2.06 8.62 -1.58
C ILE A 71 -2.10 7.64 -0.41
N LEU A 72 -2.05 6.33 -0.69
CA LEU A 72 -2.29 5.28 0.29
C LEU A 72 -1.16 4.24 0.31
N CYS A 73 -0.92 3.70 1.49
CA CYS A 73 -0.09 2.51 1.64
C CYS A 73 -0.84 1.27 1.11
N ARG A 74 -0.10 0.20 0.78
CA ARG A 74 -0.70 -1.06 0.30
C ARG A 74 -1.79 -1.59 1.23
N ARG A 75 -1.57 -1.52 2.54
CA ARG A 75 -2.50 -2.05 3.55
C ARG A 75 -3.83 -1.28 3.54
N ASP A 76 -3.79 0.04 3.62
CA ASP A 76 -4.99 0.87 3.62
C ASP A 76 -5.70 0.86 2.27
N TYR A 77 -4.93 0.82 1.17
CA TYR A 77 -5.51 0.64 -0.15
C TYR A 77 -6.32 -0.66 -0.24
N LEU A 78 -5.75 -1.80 0.19
CA LEU A 78 -6.47 -3.08 0.21
C LEU A 78 -7.65 -3.04 1.18
N ARG A 79 -7.51 -2.41 2.35
CA ARG A 79 -8.59 -2.27 3.33
C ARG A 79 -9.80 -1.51 2.78
N LEU A 80 -9.57 -0.42 2.05
CA LEU A 80 -10.64 0.45 1.55
C LEU A 80 -11.18 0.00 0.20
N PHE A 81 -10.33 -0.57 -0.66
CA PHE A 81 -10.64 -0.78 -2.07
C PHE A 81 -10.32 -2.17 -2.60
N GLY A 82 -9.70 -3.02 -1.79
CA GLY A 82 -9.40 -4.39 -2.16
C GLY A 82 -10.66 -5.27 -2.18
N ASN A 83 -10.63 -6.31 -2.99
CA ASN A 83 -11.73 -7.26 -3.08
C ASN A 83 -11.73 -8.17 -1.85
N THR A 84 -12.81 -8.14 -1.08
CA THR A 84 -13.04 -9.08 0.03
C THR A 84 -13.44 -10.46 -0.49
N GLY A 85 -13.10 -11.50 0.26
CA GLY A 85 -13.49 -12.89 -0.02
C GLY A 85 -14.42 -13.45 1.05
N HIS A 86 -14.85 -14.70 0.87
CA HIS A 86 -15.51 -15.46 1.93
C HIS A 86 -14.70 -16.73 2.19
N CYS A 87 -14.51 -17.07 3.47
CA CYS A 87 -13.82 -18.29 3.84
C CYS A 87 -14.70 -19.51 3.56
N ALA A 88 -14.20 -20.49 2.82
CA ALA A 88 -14.94 -21.70 2.48
C ALA A 88 -15.19 -22.65 3.67
N ALA A 89 -14.51 -22.47 4.81
CA ALA A 89 -14.70 -23.30 6.00
C ALA A 89 -15.64 -22.66 7.04
N CYS A 90 -15.55 -21.34 7.27
CA CYS A 90 -16.38 -20.68 8.29
C CYS A 90 -17.42 -19.71 7.72
N SER A 91 -17.47 -19.53 6.39
CA SER A 91 -18.39 -18.65 5.67
C SER A 91 -18.33 -17.16 6.04
N LYS A 92 -17.39 -16.76 6.90
CA LYS A 92 -17.18 -15.34 7.26
C LYS A 92 -16.41 -14.60 6.16
N VAL A 93 -16.60 -13.29 6.13
CA VAL A 93 -15.89 -12.38 5.21
C VAL A 93 -14.41 -12.33 5.57
N ILE A 94 -13.56 -12.48 4.55
CA ILE A 94 -12.13 -12.26 4.61
C ILE A 94 -11.85 -10.83 4.10
N PRO A 95 -11.34 -9.93 4.95
CA PRO A 95 -10.86 -8.61 4.51
C PRO A 95 -9.76 -8.74 3.46
N ALA A 96 -9.74 -7.82 2.48
CA ALA A 96 -8.82 -7.90 1.35
C ALA A 96 -7.33 -7.72 1.71
N PHE A 97 -7.04 -7.19 2.89
CA PHE A 97 -5.67 -7.05 3.41
C PHE A 97 -5.21 -8.27 4.23
N GLU A 98 -6.10 -9.22 4.52
CA GLU A 98 -5.76 -10.40 5.32
C GLU A 98 -5.00 -11.43 4.48
N MET A 99 -4.02 -12.10 5.08
CA MET A 99 -3.36 -13.24 4.46
C MET A 99 -4.28 -14.46 4.45
N VAL A 100 -4.33 -15.16 3.33
CA VAL A 100 -5.24 -16.29 3.11
C VAL A 100 -4.53 -17.49 2.51
N MET A 101 -5.06 -18.67 2.81
CA MET A 101 -4.73 -19.90 2.09
C MET A 101 -5.67 -20.08 0.90
N ARG A 102 -5.13 -20.53 -0.23
CA ARG A 102 -5.90 -20.86 -1.44
C ARG A 102 -5.72 -22.34 -1.76
N ALA A 103 -6.83 -23.04 -1.93
CA ALA A 103 -6.83 -24.43 -2.38
C ALA A 103 -7.91 -24.60 -3.45
N ARG A 104 -7.48 -24.93 -4.68
CA ARG A 104 -8.33 -24.91 -5.88
C ARG A 104 -9.06 -23.56 -6.00
N ASN A 105 -10.38 -23.57 -5.99
CA ASN A 105 -11.22 -22.37 -6.13
C ASN A 105 -11.63 -21.75 -4.77
N ASN A 106 -11.18 -22.33 -3.66
CA ASN A 106 -11.57 -21.91 -2.33
C ASN A 106 -10.49 -21.07 -1.65
N VAL A 107 -10.95 -20.10 -0.84
CA VAL A 107 -10.12 -19.25 0.02
C VAL A 107 -10.44 -19.54 1.48
N TYR A 108 -9.42 -19.51 2.33
CA TYR A 108 -9.53 -19.81 3.75
C TYR A 108 -8.74 -18.79 4.56
N HIS A 109 -9.25 -18.37 5.73
CA HIS A 109 -8.39 -17.76 6.74
C HIS A 109 -7.25 -18.74 7.08
N LEU A 110 -6.10 -18.22 7.53
CA LEU A 110 -4.99 -19.08 7.99
C LEU A 110 -5.45 -20.01 9.11
N GLU A 111 -6.26 -19.50 10.03
CA GLU A 111 -6.89 -20.28 11.11
C GLU A 111 -8.04 -21.19 10.64
N CYS A 112 -8.45 -21.16 9.39
CA CYS A 112 -9.51 -22.03 8.88
C CYS A 112 -8.96 -23.11 7.93
N PHE A 113 -7.68 -23.04 7.58
CA PHE A 113 -7.02 -24.04 6.76
C PHE A 113 -6.54 -25.21 7.64
N ALA A 114 -7.32 -26.28 7.68
CA ALA A 114 -7.03 -27.50 8.41
C ALA A 114 -7.61 -28.72 7.70
N CYS A 115 -7.01 -29.89 7.90
CA CYS A 115 -7.52 -31.15 7.39
C CYS A 115 -8.92 -31.43 7.95
N GLN A 116 -9.90 -31.67 7.09
CA GLN A 116 -11.28 -31.93 7.53
C GLN A 116 -11.45 -33.29 8.25
N GLN A 117 -10.49 -34.21 8.08
CA GLN A 117 -10.54 -35.53 8.70
C GLN A 117 -9.94 -35.56 10.11
N CYS A 118 -8.82 -34.84 10.34
CA CYS A 118 -8.08 -34.88 11.60
C CYS A 118 -7.92 -33.53 12.30
N ASN A 119 -8.43 -32.45 11.70
CA ASN A 119 -8.35 -31.06 12.18
C ASN A 119 -6.92 -30.55 12.45
N HIS A 120 -5.90 -31.22 11.90
CA HIS A 120 -4.51 -30.79 11.95
C HIS A 120 -4.23 -29.74 10.87
N ARG A 121 -3.27 -28.84 11.15
CA ARG A 121 -2.87 -27.74 10.27
C ARG A 121 -1.57 -28.04 9.53
#